data_AF-A0A956EE81-F1
#
_entry.id   AF-A0A956EE81-F1
#
_cell.length_a   1.000
_cell.length_b   1.000
_cell.length_c   1.000
_cell.angle_alpha   90.00
_cell.angle_beta   90.00
_cell.angle_gamma   90.00
#
_symmetry.space_group_name_H-M   'P 1'
#
loop_
_entity.id
_entity.type
_entity.pdbx_description
1 polymer ?
#
loop_
_entity_poly.entity_id
_entity_poly.type
_entity_poly.pdbx_seq_one_letter_code
_entity_poly.pdbx_strand_id
1 'polypeptide(L)'
;MIRIVRGQAPDTLTAEREWRLARALIEWHQKGRRSYQQTWSQDERTTRFRQGYTVSRGTLWRAQHKKCAYCEIIINHAEDTEHFRPVNLYWWLTWSWENHFIVCGTCSDAKGHEFPLRAPGTPGPHLDARLQPRPGAD
;
A
#
# COMPACT_ATOMS: atom_id res chain seq x y z
N MET A 1 -6.25 -13.76 6.47
CA MET A 1 -5.62 -12.42 6.64
C MET A 1 -5.62 -12.13 8.12
N ILE A 2 -4.43 -11.99 8.71
CA ILE A 2 -4.32 -11.71 10.14
C ILE A 2 -4.94 -10.34 10.46
N ARG A 3 -5.52 -10.22 11.66
CA ARG A 3 -5.74 -8.91 12.25
C ARG A 3 -4.39 -8.31 12.61
N ILE A 4 -4.05 -7.15 12.05
CA ILE A 4 -2.79 -6.45 12.37
C ILE A 4 -3.08 -5.35 13.38
N VAL A 5 -2.52 -5.47 14.57
CA VAL A 5 -2.48 -4.36 15.55
C VAL A 5 -1.18 -3.59 15.30
N ARG A 6 -1.23 -2.69 14.31
CA ARG A 6 -0.04 -2.01 13.76
C ARG A 6 0.47 -0.83 14.59
N GLY A 7 -0.36 -0.26 15.46
CA GLY A 7 0.01 0.91 16.26
C GLY A 7 0.23 2.17 15.40
N GLN A 8 0.90 3.17 15.97
CA GLN A 8 1.21 4.41 15.27
C GLN A 8 2.21 4.16 14.12
N ALA A 9 2.02 4.87 13.02
CA ALA A 9 2.98 4.88 11.93
C ALA A 9 4.35 5.39 12.42
N PRO A 10 5.47 4.81 11.98
CA PRO A 10 6.79 5.37 12.27
C PRO A 10 6.87 6.83 11.81
N ASP A 11 7.46 7.72 12.63
CA ASP A 11 7.61 9.14 12.28
C ASP A 11 8.36 9.33 10.96
N THR A 12 9.34 8.47 10.68
CA THR A 12 10.05 8.45 9.40
C THR A 12 9.13 8.15 8.21
N LEU A 13 8.17 7.23 8.37
CA LEU A 13 7.17 6.99 7.33
C LEU A 13 6.24 8.18 7.16
N THR A 14 5.85 8.82 8.26
CA THR A 14 5.00 10.02 8.24
C THR A 14 5.69 11.17 7.50
N ALA A 15 6.97 11.43 7.79
CA ALA A 15 7.76 12.44 7.10
C ALA A 15 7.94 12.12 5.60
N GLU A 16 8.24 10.86 5.27
CA GLU A 16 8.34 10.41 3.87
C GLU A 16 7.00 10.59 3.13
N ARG A 17 5.89 10.29 3.79
CA ARG A 17 4.54 10.51 3.24
C ARG A 17 4.31 11.98 2.93
N GLU A 18 4.55 12.87 3.89
CA GLU A 18 4.30 14.31 3.71
C GLU A 18 5.07 14.87 2.50
N TRP A 19 6.38 14.61 2.46
CA TRP A 19 7.22 15.15 1.39
C TRP A 19 6.89 14.54 0.03
N ARG A 20 6.74 13.21 -0.05
CA ARG A 20 6.51 12.54 -1.34
C ARG A 20 5.10 12.73 -1.88
N LEU A 21 4.09 12.73 -1.02
CA LEU A 21 2.71 12.95 -1.43
C LEU A 21 2.53 14.37 -1.96
N ALA A 22 3.12 15.38 -1.30
CA ALA A 22 3.07 16.76 -1.77
C ALA A 22 3.68 16.90 -3.17
N ARG A 23 4.87 16.32 -3.39
CA ARG A 23 5.52 16.31 -4.71
C ARG A 23 4.69 15.61 -5.78
N ALA A 24 4.15 14.44 -5.46
CA ALA A 24 3.32 13.67 -6.38
C ALA A 24 2.04 14.41 -6.76
N LEU A 25 1.42 15.14 -5.83
CA LEU A 25 0.25 15.98 -6.09
C LEU A 25 0.56 17.13 -7.03
N ILE A 26 1.67 17.86 -6.81
CA ILE A 26 2.11 18.95 -7.70
C ILE A 26 2.30 18.43 -9.12
N GLU A 27 3.03 17.31 -9.28
CA GLU A 27 3.26 16.70 -10.59
C GLU A 27 1.95 16.25 -11.26
N TRP A 28 1.03 15.65 -10.49
CA TRP A 28 -0.29 15.24 -10.97
C TRP A 28 -1.13 16.42 -11.45
N HIS A 29 -1.13 17.54 -10.71
CA HIS A 29 -1.85 18.75 -11.09
C HIS A 29 -1.27 19.38 -12.37
N GLN A 30 0.05 19.46 -12.49
CA GLN A 30 0.72 20.07 -13.64
C GLN A 30 0.51 19.30 -14.94
N LYS A 31 0.51 17.95 -14.88
CA LYS A 31 0.34 17.11 -16.08
C LYS A 31 -1.13 16.84 -16.44
N GLY A 32 -2.06 17.16 -15.54
CA GLY A 32 -3.50 17.00 -15.73
C GLY A 32 -4.00 15.58 -15.45
N ARG A 33 -5.24 15.47 -14.93
CA ARG A 33 -5.92 14.19 -14.60
C ARG A 33 -5.90 13.15 -15.74
N ARG A 34 -5.92 13.59 -17.00
CA ARG A 34 -5.93 12.72 -18.20
C ARG A 34 -4.57 12.06 -18.52
N SER A 35 -3.49 12.47 -17.88
CA SER A 35 -2.13 12.00 -18.18
C SER A 35 -1.69 10.79 -17.34
N TYR A 36 -2.31 10.54 -16.18
CA TYR A 36 -1.78 9.58 -15.20
C TYR A 36 -1.68 8.13 -15.72
N GLN A 37 -2.62 7.70 -16.58
CA GLN A 37 -2.57 6.38 -17.22
C GLN A 37 -1.87 6.38 -18.59
N GLN A 38 -1.68 7.54 -19.23
CA GLN A 38 -1.25 7.62 -20.63
C GLN A 38 0.15 8.23 -20.85
N THR A 39 0.69 9.03 -19.92
CA THR A 39 1.98 9.73 -20.12
C THR A 39 3.14 9.14 -19.34
N TRP A 40 2.94 8.07 -18.58
CA TRP A 40 4.00 7.46 -17.77
C TRP A 40 4.17 6.02 -18.19
N SER A 41 5.40 5.63 -18.54
CA SER A 41 5.69 4.23 -18.81
C SER A 41 5.39 3.37 -17.57
N GLN A 42 5.20 2.06 -17.74
CA GLN A 42 5.05 1.14 -16.61
C GLN A 42 6.20 1.30 -15.61
N ASP A 43 7.43 1.50 -16.11
CA ASP A 43 8.66 1.70 -15.34
C ASP A 43 8.71 3.04 -14.57
N GLU A 44 8.19 4.11 -15.15
CA GLU A 44 8.10 5.40 -14.45
C GLU A 44 7.09 5.35 -13.30
N ARG A 45 5.99 4.61 -13.49
CA ARG A 45 4.97 4.40 -12.46
C ARG A 45 5.47 3.52 -11.32
N THR A 46 6.22 2.47 -11.63
CA THR A 46 6.80 1.59 -10.61
C THR A 46 7.98 2.23 -9.91
N THR A 47 8.92 2.88 -10.61
CA THR A 47 10.17 3.35 -9.98
C THR A 47 9.97 4.58 -9.10
N ARG A 48 9.11 5.53 -9.49
CA ARG A 48 8.95 6.82 -8.78
C ARG A 48 8.24 6.68 -7.43
N PHE A 49 7.31 5.74 -7.33
CA PHE A 49 6.55 5.52 -6.10
C PHE A 49 7.14 4.40 -5.22
N ARG A 50 8.17 3.66 -5.67
CA ARG A 50 8.82 2.57 -4.90
C ARG A 50 9.78 2.99 -3.77
N GLN A 51 9.74 4.26 -3.37
CA GLN A 51 10.74 4.81 -2.45
C GLN A 51 10.08 5.38 -1.19
N GLY A 52 10.82 5.40 -0.08
CA GLY A 52 10.41 6.06 1.16
C GLY A 52 9.48 5.26 2.07
N TYR A 53 8.81 4.20 1.58
CA TYR A 53 7.97 3.36 2.44
C TYR A 53 8.71 2.21 3.15
N THR A 54 9.89 1.82 2.63
CA THR A 54 10.69 0.70 3.16
C THR A 54 11.13 0.93 4.61
N VAL A 55 11.17 2.18 5.06
CA VAL A 55 11.44 2.59 6.45
C VAL A 55 10.47 1.97 7.46
N SER A 56 9.27 1.60 7.02
CA SER A 56 8.24 1.03 7.87
C SER A 56 8.28 -0.49 7.98
N ARG A 57 9.10 -1.15 7.15
CA ARG A 57 9.15 -2.61 6.98
C ARG A 57 9.42 -3.36 8.29
N GLY A 58 10.47 -2.95 9.01
CA GLY A 58 10.88 -3.62 10.25
C GLY A 58 9.85 -3.47 11.37
N THR A 59 9.24 -2.29 11.50
CA THR A 59 8.18 -2.04 12.49
C THR A 59 6.95 -2.90 12.19
N LEU A 60 6.54 -2.97 10.92
CA LEU A 60 5.38 -3.74 10.51
C LEU A 60 5.59 -5.24 10.67
N TRP A 61 6.76 -5.76 10.28
CA TRP A 61 7.10 -7.17 10.45
C TRP A 61 6.97 -7.62 11.92
N ARG A 62 7.42 -6.78 12.86
CA ARG A 62 7.25 -7.03 14.29
C ARG A 62 5.79 -6.95 14.73
N ALA A 63 5.04 -5.95 14.28
CA ALA A 63 3.62 -5.80 14.58
C ALA A 63 2.76 -6.95 14.02
N GLN A 64 3.23 -7.62 12.96
CA GLN A 64 2.64 -8.83 12.40
C GLN A 64 3.16 -10.12 13.05
N HIS A 65 3.89 -10.05 14.16
CA HIS A 65 4.47 -11.20 14.85
C HIS A 65 5.34 -12.09 13.94
N LYS A 66 6.03 -11.48 12.97
CA LYS A 66 6.86 -12.17 11.98
C LYS A 66 6.07 -13.15 11.11
N LYS A 67 4.77 -12.91 10.93
CA LYS A 67 3.90 -13.70 10.07
C LYS A 67 3.57 -12.97 8.77
N CYS A 68 3.36 -13.74 7.72
CA CYS A 68 2.73 -13.25 6.49
C CYS A 68 1.32 -12.74 6.81
N ALA A 69 0.98 -11.54 6.35
CA ALA A 69 -0.33 -10.96 6.62
C ALA A 69 -1.49 -11.75 5.99
N TYR A 70 -1.23 -12.54 4.95
CA TYR A 70 -2.26 -13.24 4.18
C TYR A 70 -2.45 -14.68 4.65
N CYS A 71 -1.39 -15.50 4.57
CA CYS A 71 -1.43 -16.92 4.89
C CYS A 71 -0.91 -17.26 6.30
N GLU A 72 -0.47 -16.26 7.07
CA GLU A 72 -0.11 -16.39 8.50
C GLU A 72 1.10 -17.27 8.82
N ILE A 73 1.79 -17.79 7.80
CA ILE A 73 3.05 -18.52 7.98
C ILE A 73 4.13 -17.59 8.54
N ILE A 74 5.05 -18.15 9.32
CA ILE A 74 6.21 -17.41 9.83
C ILE A 74 7.15 -17.10 8.66
N ILE A 75 7.61 -15.86 8.59
CA ILE A 75 8.60 -15.35 7.64
C ILE A 75 9.85 -14.94 8.42
N ASN A 76 10.98 -15.58 8.10
CA ASN A 76 12.22 -15.49 8.88
C ASN A 76 12.95 -14.15 8.72
N HIS A 77 12.58 -13.37 7.73
CA HIS A 77 13.09 -12.03 7.50
C HIS A 77 11.95 -11.11 7.04
N ALA A 78 12.21 -9.81 7.11
CA ALA A 78 11.25 -8.83 6.64
C ALA A 78 11.32 -8.74 5.11
N GLU A 79 10.35 -9.37 4.46
CA GLU A 79 10.09 -9.29 3.02
C GLU A 79 9.73 -7.87 2.60
N ASP A 80 9.71 -7.61 1.29
CA ASP A 80 9.30 -6.31 0.77
C ASP A 80 7.90 -5.89 1.25
N THR A 81 7.73 -4.58 1.43
CA THR A 81 6.46 -4.03 1.88
C THR A 81 5.44 -4.16 0.76
N GLU A 82 4.45 -5.00 0.98
CA GLU A 82 3.32 -5.20 0.11
C GLU A 82 2.32 -4.05 0.26
N HIS A 83 1.78 -3.60 -0.87
CA HIS A 83 0.70 -2.63 -0.90
C HIS A 83 -0.62 -3.34 -1.10
N PHE A 84 -1.49 -3.23 -0.12
CA PHE A 84 -2.81 -3.83 -0.19
C PHE A 84 -3.58 -3.29 -1.38
N ARG A 85 -3.82 -1.98 -1.44
CA ARG A 85 -4.31 -1.32 -2.66
C ARG A 85 -3.15 -1.09 -3.62
N PRO A 86 -3.27 -1.48 -4.89
CA PRO A 86 -2.17 -1.49 -5.83
C PRO A 86 -1.81 -0.05 -6.23
N VAL A 87 -0.52 0.27 -6.14
CA VAL A 87 0.01 1.64 -6.29
C VAL A 87 -0.23 2.24 -7.68
N ASN A 88 -0.35 1.40 -8.72
CA ASN A 88 -0.67 1.84 -10.08
C ASN A 88 -2.07 2.47 -10.20
N LEU A 89 -3.00 2.16 -9.30
CA LEU A 89 -4.35 2.73 -9.24
C LEU A 89 -4.52 3.70 -8.08
N TYR A 90 -3.86 3.43 -6.95
CA TYR A 90 -4.01 4.17 -5.70
C TYR A 90 -2.69 4.77 -5.22
N TRP A 91 -1.98 5.46 -6.11
CA TRP A 91 -0.62 5.98 -5.82
C TRP A 91 -0.54 6.91 -4.61
N TRP A 92 -1.60 7.64 -4.27
CA TRP A 92 -1.64 8.49 -3.07
C TRP A 92 -1.63 7.67 -1.76
N LEU A 93 -1.80 6.35 -1.84
CA LEU A 93 -1.71 5.40 -0.72
C LEU A 93 -0.36 4.71 -0.62
N THR A 94 0.60 5.03 -1.48
CA THR A 94 1.95 4.44 -1.52
C THR A 94 2.68 4.54 -0.19
N TRP A 95 2.48 5.63 0.56
CA TRP A 95 3.12 5.89 1.86
C TRP A 95 2.12 5.83 3.01
N SER A 96 0.92 5.30 2.76
CA SER A 96 -0.08 5.14 3.82
C SER A 96 0.29 3.93 4.67
N TRP A 97 0.52 4.15 5.95
CA TRP A 97 0.75 3.06 6.92
C TRP A 97 -0.32 1.98 6.84
N GLU A 98 -1.57 2.41 6.65
CA GLU A 98 -2.70 1.50 6.57
C GLU A 98 -2.73 0.63 5.31
N ASN A 99 -1.96 1.01 4.29
CA ASN A 99 -1.85 0.29 3.03
C ASN A 99 -0.66 -0.67 2.97
N HIS A 100 0.20 -0.72 4.00
CA HIS A 100 1.41 -1.55 4.05
C HIS A 100 1.20 -2.87 4.77
N PHE A 101 1.75 -3.94 4.21
CA PHE A 101 1.69 -5.30 4.72
C PHE A 101 3.05 -5.97 4.55
N ILE A 102 3.40 -6.91 5.42
CA ILE A 102 4.48 -7.86 5.15
C ILE A 102 3.84 -9.19 4.76
N VAL A 103 4.22 -9.72 3.61
CA VAL A 103 3.70 -11.00 3.08
C VAL A 103 4.88 -11.88 2.68
N CYS A 104 4.68 -13.19 2.61
CA CYS A 104 5.70 -14.07 2.04
C CYS A 104 5.75 -13.90 0.51
N GLY A 105 6.89 -14.24 -0.11
CA GLY A 105 7.06 -14.17 -1.57
C GLY A 105 5.94 -14.86 -2.35
N THR A 106 5.53 -16.06 -1.94
CA THR A 106 4.42 -16.80 -2.58
C THR A 106 3.11 -16.00 -2.59
N CYS A 107 2.78 -15.30 -1.49
CA CYS A 107 1.57 -14.49 -1.41
C CYS A 107 1.68 -13.17 -2.17
N SER A 108 2.87 -12.56 -2.19
CA SER A 108 3.16 -11.38 -3.02
C SER A 108 2.98 -11.70 -4.51
N ASP A 109 3.60 -12.79 -4.96
CA ASP A 109 3.55 -13.24 -6.36
C ASP A 109 2.13 -13.61 -6.79
N ALA A 110 1.39 -14.31 -5.92
CA ALA A 110 0.00 -14.67 -6.19
C ALA A 110 -0.95 -13.47 -6.26
N LYS A 111 -0.68 -12.39 -5.50
CA LYS A 111 -1.51 -11.17 -5.54
C LYS A 111 -1.22 -10.33 -6.77
N GLY A 112 0.06 -10.08 -7.07
CA GLY A 112 0.47 -9.14 -8.12
C GLY A 112 -0.22 -7.76 -7.99
N HIS A 113 -0.87 -7.32 -9.06
CA HIS A 113 -1.63 -6.05 -9.10
C HIS A 113 -3.10 -6.21 -8.74
N GLU A 114 -3.53 -7.43 -8.40
CA GLU A 114 -4.90 -7.70 -8.02
C GLU A 114 -5.16 -7.29 -6.57
N PHE A 115 -6.42 -6.98 -6.30
CA PHE A 115 -6.84 -6.52 -5.01
C PHE A 115 -8.25 -7.02 -4.70
N PRO A 116 -8.49 -7.69 -3.56
CA PRO A 116 -9.84 -8.13 -3.20
C PRO A 116 -10.77 -6.93 -2.98
N LEU A 117 -11.47 -6.52 -4.05
CA LEU A 117 -12.63 -5.65 -3.94
C LEU A 117 -13.77 -6.48 -3.35
N ARG A 118 -14.29 -6.06 -2.21
CA ARG A 118 -15.47 -6.71 -1.62
C ARG A 118 -16.63 -6.53 -2.58
N ALA A 119 -17.28 -7.62 -2.99
CA ALA A 119 -18.62 -7.52 -3.55
C ALA A 119 -19.56 -6.97 -2.46
N PRO A 120 -20.56 -6.14 -2.80
CA PRO A 120 -21.58 -5.75 -1.83
C PRO A 120 -22.19 -7.01 -1.17
N GLY A 121 -22.16 -7.09 0.16
CA GLY A 121 -22.85 -8.14 0.92
C GLY A 121 -22.05 -9.38 1.33
N THR A 122 -20.75 -9.51 1.00
CA THR A 122 -19.96 -10.69 1.44
C THR A 122 -19.19 -10.47 2.75
N PRO A 123 -19.18 -11.44 3.69
CA PRO A 123 -18.30 -11.41 4.86
C PRO A 123 -16.86 -11.72 4.45
N GLY A 124 -15.91 -10.91 4.91
CA GLY A 124 -14.48 -11.06 4.66
C GLY A 124 -13.67 -10.14 5.58
N PRO A 125 -12.34 -10.32 5.69
CA PRO A 125 -11.52 -9.56 6.63
C PRO A 125 -11.72 -8.06 6.44
N HIS A 126 -12.22 -7.42 7.49
CA HIS A 126 -12.60 -6.02 7.52
C HIS A 126 -11.34 -5.16 7.35
N LEU A 127 -11.22 -4.40 6.25
CA LEU A 127 -10.37 -3.22 6.31
C LEU A 127 -10.97 -2.26 7.29
N ASP A 128 -10.11 -1.63 8.09
CA ASP A 128 -10.44 -0.40 8.76
C ASP A 128 -11.20 0.53 7.80
N ALA A 129 -12.40 0.94 8.19
CA ALA A 129 -13.37 1.64 7.33
C ALA A 129 -12.82 2.96 6.74
N ARG A 130 -11.68 3.42 7.24
CA ARG A 130 -10.96 4.64 6.83
C ARG A 130 -10.33 4.59 5.44
N LEU A 131 -10.24 3.41 4.84
CA LEU A 131 -9.65 3.24 3.49
C LEU A 131 -10.68 2.93 2.41
N GLN A 132 -11.98 2.95 2.70
CA GLN A 132 -12.98 2.81 1.65
C GLN A 132 -12.98 4.06 0.76
N PRO A 133 -13.05 3.93 -0.58
CA PRO A 133 -13.28 5.08 -1.43
C PRO A 133 -14.58 5.76 -0.97
N ARG A 134 -14.54 7.08 -0.80
CA ARG A 134 -15.76 7.84 -0.51
C ARG A 134 -16.74 7.61 -1.67
N PRO A 135 -17.98 7.16 -1.42
CA PRO A 135 -18.98 7.11 -2.47
C PRO A 135 -19.24 8.55 -2.95
N GLY A 136 -19.11 8.78 -4.27
CA GLY A 136 -19.41 10.06 -4.92
C GLY A 136 -18.22 10.89 -5.41
N ALA A 137 -17.25 10.29 -6.09
CA ALA A 137 -16.28 11.03 -6.91
C ALA A 137 -16.60 10.79 -8.39
N ASP A 138 -17.71 11.37 -8.83
CA ASP A 138 -18.02 11.62 -10.24
C ASP A 138 -17.39 12.97 -10.66
#